data_AF-A0A9D5IFK4-F1
#
_entry.id   AF-A0A9D5IFK4-F1
#
_cell.length_a   1.000
_cell.length_b   1.000
_cell.length_c   1.000
_cell.angle_alpha   90.00
_cell.angle_beta   90.00
_cell.angle_gamma   90.00
#
_symmetry.space_group_name_H-M   'P 1'
#
loop_
_entity.id
_entity.type
_entity.pdbx_description
1 polymer ?
#
loop_
_entity_poly.entity_id
_entity_poly.type
_entity_poly.pdbx_seq_one_letter_code
_entity_poly.pdbx_strand_id
1 'polypeptide(L)'
;MRGVVFAAVAGVVLLAGICRASLYSPDEPFAIPVGNDGKPVALPFDEFKRRLAVLTNVLIEPKLGDKPNPDRVKFLDRIRAHEKLPKPPAIDVAALAADLLRVGQADRALGLLGPLTAERKPDYFVFSTLGHLHAARGEWTDALRYHQEGQLDTKMPASVKGLTKAQRDWWEKLDAEYVPRFYQIRRQESDARRGLTPAEREKADEIEDVLPLFPLAGATGLTAPVRFVNDAGVYQPGTIAASEKAKLPLDAIAVVQQLLLWFPGETRLYWLLAELYAADGDVKSAVAILDECTWGRQYGNRKVLVAHRQALRTAADALPPVTAPEDTPLGQPGETTPAVPIEKPAISLETIGLYFGVVGVVAVLALLRTLFRRRSAA
;
A
#
# COMPACT_ATOMS: atom_id res chain seq x y z
N MET A 1 27.95 -27.71 -38.98
CA MET A 1 26.74 -27.22 -38.29
C MET A 1 26.99 -27.22 -36.80
N ARG A 2 27.26 -26.06 -36.18
CA ARG A 2 27.42 -25.93 -34.73
C ARG A 2 26.29 -25.02 -34.26
N GLY A 3 25.29 -25.61 -33.62
CA GLY A 3 24.13 -24.89 -33.07
C GLY A 3 24.54 -24.11 -31.84
N VAL A 4 24.40 -22.78 -31.90
CA VAL A 4 24.54 -21.89 -30.75
C VAL A 4 23.20 -21.89 -30.02
N VAL A 5 23.15 -22.57 -28.88
CA VAL A 5 22.01 -22.52 -27.96
C VAL A 5 22.07 -21.20 -27.23
N PHE A 6 21.19 -20.26 -27.57
CA PHE A 6 20.95 -19.06 -26.79
C PHE A 6 20.14 -19.43 -25.54
N ALA A 7 20.81 -19.52 -24.40
CA ALA A 7 20.15 -19.55 -23.11
C ALA A 7 19.64 -18.14 -22.79
N ALA A 8 18.35 -17.89 -23.04
CA ALA A 8 17.66 -16.72 -22.52
C ALA A 8 17.47 -16.92 -21.01
N VAL A 9 18.33 -16.29 -20.21
CA VAL A 9 18.13 -16.16 -18.76
C VAL A 9 17.00 -15.16 -18.56
N ALA A 10 15.76 -15.65 -18.59
CA ALA A 10 14.63 -14.91 -18.06
C ALA A 10 14.78 -14.87 -16.54
N GLY A 11 15.39 -13.81 -16.04
CA GLY A 11 15.43 -13.50 -14.61
C GLY A 11 14.00 -13.21 -14.13
N VAL A 12 13.29 -14.25 -13.71
CA VAL A 12 12.05 -14.12 -12.95
C VAL A 12 12.46 -13.55 -11.59
N VAL A 13 12.46 -12.23 -11.48
CA VAL A 13 12.45 -11.56 -10.19
C VAL A 13 11.08 -11.88 -9.59
N LEU A 14 11.03 -12.93 -8.77
CA LEU A 14 9.92 -13.14 -7.86
C LEU A 14 9.90 -11.94 -6.93
N LEU A 15 9.13 -10.91 -7.29
CA LEU A 15 8.75 -9.82 -6.40
C LEU A 15 7.85 -10.43 -5.33
N ALA A 16 8.45 -11.14 -4.37
CA ALA A 16 7.79 -11.51 -3.13
C ALA A 16 7.22 -10.21 -2.55
N GLY A 17 5.89 -10.15 -2.46
CA GLY A 17 5.15 -8.93 -2.18
C GLY A 17 5.64 -8.29 -0.90
N ILE A 18 6.39 -7.19 -1.03
CA ILE A 18 6.97 -6.48 0.11
C ILE A 18 5.82 -5.77 0.84
N CYS A 19 5.19 -6.43 1.82
CA CYS A 19 4.22 -5.77 2.72
C CYS A 19 4.94 -5.08 3.88
N ARG A 20 4.45 -3.92 4.34
CA ARG A 20 5.29 -2.89 5.01
C ARG A 20 4.45 -2.09 6.03
N ALA A 21 4.57 -2.36 7.33
CA ALA A 21 3.48 -1.97 8.20
C ALA A 21 3.69 -0.70 9.03
N SER A 22 2.70 0.20 9.03
CA SER A 22 2.44 1.22 10.07
C SER A 22 2.00 0.56 11.39
N LEU A 23 2.78 -0.40 11.88
CA LEU A 23 2.53 -1.08 13.15
C LEU A 23 2.74 -0.17 14.35
N TYR A 24 2.37 -0.67 15.53
CA TYR A 24 2.57 0.04 16.79
C TYR A 24 4.00 0.58 16.89
N SER A 25 4.08 1.90 16.95
CA SER A 25 5.30 2.65 17.19
C SER A 25 4.92 3.78 18.14
N PRO A 26 5.36 3.76 19.40
CA PRO A 26 4.94 4.74 20.41
C PRO A 26 5.39 6.17 20.06
N ASP A 27 6.33 6.31 19.13
CA ASP A 27 6.90 7.59 18.71
C ASP A 27 6.25 8.14 17.44
N GLU A 28 5.21 7.47 16.92
CA GLU A 28 4.44 7.93 15.77
C GLU A 28 3.03 8.35 16.17
N PRO A 29 2.50 9.43 15.57
CA PRO A 29 1.10 9.74 15.73
C PRO A 29 0.26 8.62 15.11
N PHE A 30 -0.88 8.34 15.72
CA PHE A 30 -1.83 7.39 15.18
C PHE A 30 -2.27 7.79 13.76
N ALA A 31 -2.28 6.83 12.84
CA ALA A 31 -2.25 7.14 11.42
C ALA A 31 -3.59 7.63 10.86
N ILE A 32 -4.72 7.13 11.36
CA ILE A 32 -6.05 7.62 11.00
C ILE A 32 -6.63 8.40 12.18
N PRO A 33 -7.02 9.67 12.03
CA PRO A 33 -7.67 10.43 13.09
C PRO A 33 -8.92 9.71 13.58
N VAL A 34 -9.09 9.64 14.91
CA VAL A 34 -10.30 9.10 15.54
C VAL A 34 -10.89 10.21 16.39
N GLY A 35 -12.15 10.55 16.13
CA GLY A 35 -12.88 11.57 16.89
C GLY A 35 -13.08 11.16 18.35
N ASN A 36 -13.48 12.12 19.19
CA ASN A 36 -13.84 11.84 20.59
C ASN A 36 -15.04 10.88 20.71
N ASP A 37 -15.84 10.75 19.65
CA ASP A 37 -16.95 9.80 19.54
C ASP A 37 -16.49 8.38 19.16
N GLY A 38 -15.17 8.15 19.04
CA GLY A 38 -14.62 6.85 18.66
C GLY A 38 -14.72 6.55 17.17
N LYS A 39 -15.23 7.48 16.34
CA LYS A 39 -15.35 7.25 14.91
C LYS A 39 -14.08 7.65 14.19
N PRO A 40 -13.50 6.76 13.37
CA PRO A 40 -12.38 7.13 12.52
C PRO A 40 -12.85 8.09 11.43
N VAL A 41 -11.97 8.99 11.03
CA VAL A 41 -12.19 9.90 9.90
C VAL A 41 -11.18 9.53 8.82
N ALA A 42 -11.67 9.16 7.64
CA ALA A 42 -10.82 8.91 6.49
C ALA A 42 -9.95 10.14 6.22
N LEU A 43 -8.67 9.91 5.93
CA LEU A 43 -7.76 10.97 5.51
C LEU A 43 -8.20 11.51 4.14
N PRO A 44 -8.04 12.83 3.88
CA PRO A 44 -8.09 13.35 2.52
C PRO A 44 -7.14 12.55 1.61
N PHE A 45 -7.52 12.34 0.35
CA PHE A 45 -6.77 11.48 -0.56
C PHE A 45 -5.28 11.87 -0.68
N ASP A 46 -4.98 13.16 -0.81
CA ASP A 46 -3.60 13.65 -0.92
C ASP A 46 -2.78 13.42 0.36
N GLU A 47 -3.41 13.56 1.53
CA GLU A 47 -2.80 13.29 2.82
C GLU A 47 -2.48 11.79 2.96
N PHE A 48 -3.45 10.94 2.62
CA PHE A 48 -3.26 9.48 2.59
C PHE A 48 -2.14 9.09 1.64
N LYS A 49 -2.15 9.60 0.40
CA LYS A 49 -1.13 9.31 -0.61
C LYS A 49 0.26 9.75 -0.16
N ARG A 50 0.38 10.91 0.48
CA ARG A 50 1.67 11.37 1.05
C ARG A 50 2.19 10.41 2.11
N ARG A 51 1.33 9.97 3.05
CA ARG A 51 1.72 9.00 4.09
C ARG A 51 2.12 7.65 3.50
N LEU A 52 1.35 7.17 2.52
CA LEU A 52 1.67 5.95 1.79
C LEU A 52 3.02 6.06 1.08
N ALA A 53 3.29 7.19 0.42
CA ALA A 53 4.55 7.44 -0.27
C ALA A 53 5.75 7.40 0.69
N VAL A 54 5.67 8.02 1.87
CA VAL A 54 6.71 7.95 2.91
C VAL A 54 7.03 6.49 3.24
N LEU A 55 6.01 5.68 3.55
CA LEU A 55 6.20 4.26 3.87
C LEU A 55 6.81 3.46 2.71
N THR A 56 6.47 3.80 1.47
CA THR A 56 7.10 3.14 0.31
C THR A 56 8.53 3.59 0.05
N ASN A 57 8.85 4.86 0.31
CA ASN A 57 10.17 5.44 0.08
C ASN A 57 11.20 4.92 1.08
N VAL A 58 10.81 4.66 2.32
CA VAL A 58 11.69 4.17 3.41
C VAL A 58 12.43 2.88 3.03
N LEU A 59 11.91 2.11 2.08
CA LEU A 59 12.51 0.86 1.60
C LEU A 59 13.54 1.02 0.50
N ILE A 60 13.56 2.17 -0.16
CA ILE A 60 14.54 2.42 -1.21
C ILE A 60 15.89 2.58 -0.54
N GLU A 61 16.74 1.57 -0.69
CA GLU A 61 18.13 1.66 -0.28
C GLU A 61 18.87 2.61 -1.22
N PRO A 62 19.54 3.65 -0.69
CA PRO A 62 20.33 4.55 -1.53
C PRO A 62 21.45 3.75 -2.18
N LYS A 63 21.71 4.00 -3.47
CA LYS A 63 22.89 3.42 -4.12
C LYS A 63 24.15 4.09 -3.57
N LEU A 64 25.29 3.44 -3.78
CA LEU A 64 26.58 4.01 -3.37
C LEU A 64 26.78 5.38 -4.03
N GLY A 65 26.87 6.43 -3.22
CA GLY A 65 27.02 7.83 -3.66
C GLY A 65 25.72 8.64 -3.72
N ASP A 66 24.55 8.01 -3.61
CA ASP A 66 23.28 8.74 -3.51
C ASP A 66 23.15 9.44 -2.16
N LYS A 67 22.41 10.56 -2.13
CA LYS A 67 22.04 11.20 -0.87
C LYS A 67 21.12 10.24 -0.08
N PRO A 68 21.32 10.09 1.24
CA PRO A 68 20.43 9.28 2.06
C PRO A 68 18.97 9.77 1.96
N ASN A 69 18.02 8.85 1.83
CA ASN A 69 16.61 9.17 1.92
C ASN A 69 16.29 9.63 3.36
N PRO A 70 15.83 10.89 3.57
CA PRO A 70 15.55 11.41 4.91
C PRO A 70 14.50 10.59 5.65
N ASP A 71 13.48 10.07 4.95
CA ASP A 71 12.46 9.22 5.56
C ASP A 71 13.08 7.95 6.12
N ARG A 72 13.92 7.25 5.34
CA ARG A 72 14.63 6.04 5.79
C ARG A 72 15.57 6.31 6.95
N VAL A 73 16.31 7.43 6.90
CA VAL A 73 17.24 7.82 7.97
C VAL A 73 16.53 7.95 9.31
N LYS A 74 15.34 8.56 9.35
CA LYS A 74 14.53 8.67 10.57
C LYS A 74 14.24 7.32 11.24
N PHE A 75 13.85 6.31 10.46
CA PHE A 75 13.62 4.96 10.98
C PHE A 75 14.93 4.29 11.44
N LEU A 76 16.02 4.46 10.69
CA LEU A 76 17.34 3.93 11.08
C LEU A 76 17.88 4.58 12.36
N ASP A 77 17.60 5.86 12.61
CA ASP A 77 17.91 6.53 13.86
C ASP A 77 17.11 5.93 15.04
N ARG A 78 15.80 5.71 14.85
CA ARG A 78 14.95 5.09 15.88
C ARG A 78 15.34 3.64 16.20
N ILE A 79 15.64 2.84 15.17
CA ILE A 79 16.20 1.49 15.31
C ILE A 79 17.46 1.52 16.18
N ARG A 80 18.42 2.39 15.86
CA ARG A 80 19.66 2.55 16.64
C ARG A 80 19.42 3.02 18.06
N ALA A 81 18.38 3.82 18.32
CA ALA A 81 18.02 4.26 19.66
C ALA A 81 17.45 3.09 20.48
N HIS A 82 16.53 2.30 19.91
CA HIS A 82 15.93 1.14 20.59
C HIS A 82 16.95 0.03 20.87
N GLU A 83 17.89 -0.22 19.95
CA GLU A 83 18.95 -1.23 20.13
C GLU A 83 19.90 -0.92 21.30
N LYS A 84 19.98 0.34 21.74
CA LYS A 84 20.81 0.74 22.88
C LYS A 84 20.12 0.53 24.23
N LEU A 85 18.81 0.22 24.24
CA LEU A 85 18.08 -0.01 25.48
C LEU A 85 18.55 -1.32 26.13
N PRO A 86 18.96 -1.32 27.41
CA PRO A 86 19.34 -2.55 28.09
C PRO A 86 18.07 -3.34 28.45
N LYS A 87 17.91 -4.54 27.88
CA LYS A 87 16.76 -5.44 28.13
C LYS A 87 15.41 -4.72 27.97
N PRO A 88 15.07 -4.24 26.76
CA PRO A 88 13.81 -3.56 26.52
C PRO A 88 12.62 -4.48 26.84
N PRO A 89 11.50 -3.95 27.36
CA PRO A 89 10.28 -4.73 27.53
C PRO A 89 9.73 -5.22 26.18
N ALA A 90 8.90 -6.27 26.19
CA ALA A 90 8.38 -6.91 24.98
C ALA A 90 7.71 -5.94 23.99
N ILE A 91 6.94 -4.98 24.51
CA ILE A 91 6.29 -3.93 23.71
C ILE A 91 7.29 -3.03 22.96
N ASP A 92 8.46 -2.74 23.55
CA ASP A 92 9.52 -1.95 22.91
C ASP A 92 10.28 -2.79 21.87
N VAL A 93 10.43 -4.10 22.10
CA VAL A 93 10.96 -5.04 21.09
C VAL A 93 10.01 -5.15 19.90
N ALA A 94 8.69 -5.19 20.14
CA ALA A 94 7.68 -5.17 19.07
C ALA A 94 7.74 -3.86 18.26
N ALA A 95 7.89 -2.71 18.92
CA ALA A 95 8.08 -1.42 18.23
C ALA A 95 9.36 -1.39 17.39
N LEU A 96 10.49 -1.94 17.90
CA LEU A 96 11.72 -2.11 17.11
C LEU A 96 11.50 -3.04 15.91
N ALA A 97 10.82 -4.18 16.10
CA ALA A 97 10.52 -5.11 15.02
C ALA A 97 9.65 -4.50 13.93
N ALA A 98 8.69 -3.63 14.29
CA ALA A 98 7.90 -2.85 13.35
C ALA A 98 8.78 -1.93 12.49
N ASP A 99 9.77 -1.25 13.07
CA ASP A 99 10.69 -0.39 12.31
C ASP A 99 11.60 -1.17 11.38
N LEU A 100 12.10 -2.31 11.86
CA LEU A 100 12.88 -3.24 11.04
C LEU A 100 12.06 -3.71 9.84
N LEU A 101 10.78 -4.05 10.02
CA LEU A 101 9.88 -4.37 8.92
C LEU A 101 9.74 -3.20 7.94
N ARG A 102 9.55 -1.97 8.42
CA ARG A 102 9.43 -0.77 7.56
C ARG A 102 10.68 -0.53 6.71
N VAL A 103 11.89 -0.82 7.23
CA VAL A 103 13.15 -0.68 6.46
C VAL A 103 13.53 -1.94 5.67
N GLY A 104 12.68 -2.96 5.64
CA GLY A 104 12.85 -4.17 4.82
C GLY A 104 13.66 -5.29 5.48
N GLN A 105 13.88 -5.21 6.79
CA GLN A 105 14.66 -6.18 7.57
C GLN A 105 13.76 -7.18 8.32
N ALA A 106 12.82 -7.81 7.59
CA ALA A 106 11.82 -8.72 8.17
C ALA A 106 12.43 -9.94 8.89
N ASP A 107 13.48 -10.55 8.35
CA ASP A 107 14.15 -11.69 8.99
C ASP A 107 14.79 -11.32 10.33
N ARG A 108 15.37 -10.12 10.40
CA ARG A 108 15.96 -9.59 11.63
C ARG A 108 14.87 -9.34 12.69
N ALA A 109 13.74 -8.78 12.27
CA ALA A 109 12.59 -8.56 13.14
C ALA A 109 12.01 -9.88 13.68
N LEU A 110 11.90 -10.92 12.85
CA LEU A 110 11.48 -12.26 13.28
C LEU A 110 12.44 -12.87 14.31
N GLY A 111 13.75 -12.72 14.11
CA GLY A 111 14.76 -13.17 15.07
C GLY A 111 14.66 -12.49 16.45
N LEU A 112 14.14 -11.26 16.52
CA LEU A 112 13.89 -10.57 17.78
C LEU A 112 12.62 -11.05 18.49
N LEU A 113 11.53 -11.29 17.74
CA LEU A 113 10.23 -11.62 18.33
C LEU A 113 10.03 -13.11 18.61
N GLY A 114 10.66 -13.99 17.83
CA GLY A 114 10.53 -15.44 17.98
C GLY A 114 10.76 -15.93 19.42
N PRO A 115 11.88 -15.57 20.09
CA PRO A 115 12.13 -15.99 21.47
C PRO A 115 11.07 -15.53 22.48
N LEU A 116 10.42 -14.37 22.25
CA LEU A 116 9.41 -13.81 23.15
C LEU A 116 8.10 -14.61 23.13
N THR A 117 7.84 -15.39 22.08
CA THR A 117 6.66 -16.28 22.01
C THR A 117 6.72 -17.45 22.98
N ALA A 118 7.93 -17.83 23.43
CA ALA A 118 8.13 -18.91 24.39
C ALA A 118 8.04 -18.44 25.86
N GLU A 119 7.88 -17.15 26.10
CA GLU A 119 7.77 -16.60 27.45
C GLU A 119 6.42 -16.95 28.08
N ARG A 120 6.41 -17.07 29.42
CA ARG A 120 5.19 -17.38 30.17
C ARG A 120 4.12 -16.27 30.12
N LYS A 121 4.51 -15.06 29.71
CA LYS A 121 3.64 -13.88 29.65
C LYS A 121 3.59 -13.41 28.19
N PRO A 122 2.67 -13.95 27.38
CA PRO A 122 2.54 -13.51 26.00
C PRO A 122 2.14 -12.03 25.95
N ASP A 123 2.68 -11.29 24.98
CA ASP A 123 2.43 -9.86 24.78
C ASP A 123 1.68 -9.64 23.47
N TYR A 124 0.60 -8.83 23.52
CA TYR A 124 -0.27 -8.58 22.37
C TYR A 124 0.48 -8.02 21.15
N PHE A 125 1.38 -7.06 21.36
CA PHE A 125 2.08 -6.41 20.26
C PHE A 125 3.17 -7.29 19.65
N VAL A 126 3.70 -8.26 20.41
CA VAL A 126 4.60 -9.29 19.87
C VAL A 126 3.86 -10.15 18.85
N PHE A 127 2.70 -10.71 19.21
CA PHE A 127 1.94 -11.59 18.31
C PHE A 127 1.34 -10.86 17.11
N SER A 128 0.78 -9.66 17.30
CA SER A 128 0.24 -8.88 16.17
C SER A 128 1.35 -8.48 15.19
N THR A 129 2.53 -8.11 15.68
CA THR A 129 3.69 -7.80 14.82
C THR A 129 4.22 -9.04 14.11
N LEU A 130 4.26 -10.21 14.76
CA LEU A 130 4.61 -11.49 14.11
C LEU A 130 3.65 -11.83 12.97
N GLY A 131 2.34 -11.65 13.17
CA GLY A 131 1.34 -11.81 12.11
C GLY A 131 1.66 -10.99 10.87
N HIS A 132 2.03 -9.72 11.07
CA HIS A 132 2.40 -8.81 9.98
C HIS A 132 3.74 -9.17 9.32
N LEU A 133 4.73 -9.64 10.09
CA LEU A 133 6.02 -10.09 9.56
C LEU A 133 5.85 -11.29 8.63
N HIS A 134 5.05 -12.28 9.04
CA HIS A 134 4.74 -13.43 8.20
C HIS A 134 3.91 -13.03 6.97
N ALA A 135 2.93 -12.13 7.12
CA ALA A 135 2.18 -11.57 6.00
C ALA A 135 3.11 -10.88 4.98
N ALA A 136 4.10 -10.13 5.44
CA ALA A 136 5.10 -9.48 4.58
C ALA A 136 6.01 -10.45 3.83
N ARG A 137 6.16 -11.68 4.31
CA ARG A 137 6.86 -12.77 3.62
C ARG A 137 5.96 -13.59 2.71
N GLY A 138 4.66 -13.30 2.68
CA GLY A 138 3.66 -14.13 1.99
C GLY A 138 3.35 -15.46 2.70
N GLU A 139 3.74 -15.60 3.97
CA GLU A 139 3.52 -16.79 4.80
C GLU A 139 2.15 -16.68 5.50
N TRP A 140 1.08 -16.66 4.70
CA TRP A 140 -0.27 -16.31 5.16
C TRP A 140 -0.85 -17.27 6.22
N THR A 141 -0.41 -18.53 6.23
CA THR A 141 -0.81 -19.50 7.26
C THR A 141 -0.26 -19.10 8.62
N ASP A 142 1.03 -18.77 8.71
CA ASP A 142 1.67 -18.33 9.95
C ASP A 142 1.21 -16.93 10.36
N ALA A 143 0.96 -16.05 9.39
CA ALA A 143 0.38 -14.73 9.64
C ALA A 143 -0.95 -14.83 10.39
N LEU A 144 -1.86 -15.67 9.89
CA LEU A 144 -3.14 -15.91 10.53
C LEU A 144 -2.99 -16.60 11.88
N ARG A 145 -2.12 -17.62 11.97
CA ARG A 145 -1.89 -18.37 13.21
C ARG A 145 -1.41 -17.46 14.34
N TYR A 146 -0.32 -16.72 14.16
CA TYR A 146 0.21 -15.83 15.20
C TYR A 146 -0.78 -14.72 15.58
N HIS A 147 -1.53 -14.20 14.61
CA HIS A 147 -2.57 -13.21 14.91
C HIS A 147 -3.68 -13.79 15.80
N GLN A 148 -4.13 -15.02 15.49
CA GLN A 148 -5.15 -15.71 16.29
C GLN A 148 -4.65 -16.11 17.67
N GLU A 149 -3.43 -16.65 17.79
CA GLU A 149 -2.78 -16.93 19.08
C GLU A 149 -2.69 -15.66 19.93
N GLY A 150 -2.27 -14.54 19.33
CA GLY A 150 -2.26 -13.24 20.00
C GLY A 150 -3.64 -12.83 20.55
N GLN A 151 -4.71 -13.03 19.80
CA GLN A 151 -6.07 -12.69 20.24
C GLN A 151 -6.64 -13.64 21.30
N LEU A 152 -6.21 -14.90 21.32
CA LEU A 152 -6.68 -15.90 22.28
C LEU A 152 -5.91 -15.82 23.60
N ASP A 153 -4.59 -15.68 23.51
CA ASP A 153 -3.69 -15.77 24.66
C ASP A 153 -3.40 -14.40 25.29
N THR A 154 -3.71 -13.31 24.58
CA THR A 154 -3.48 -11.94 25.06
C THR A 154 -4.68 -11.04 24.82
N LYS A 155 -4.64 -9.84 25.41
CA LYS A 155 -5.61 -8.78 25.15
C LYS A 155 -4.86 -7.50 24.85
N MET A 156 -5.44 -6.65 23.99
CA MET A 156 -4.94 -5.30 23.81
C MET A 156 -4.83 -4.62 25.19
N PRO A 157 -3.69 -4.02 25.55
CA PRO A 157 -3.54 -3.33 26.82
C PRO A 157 -4.59 -2.22 26.99
N ALA A 158 -5.13 -2.07 28.20
CA ALA A 158 -6.16 -1.06 28.48
C ALA A 158 -5.70 0.38 28.18
N SER A 159 -4.40 0.62 28.29
CA SER A 159 -3.70 1.85 27.94
C SER A 159 -2.49 1.53 27.06
N VAL A 160 -2.35 2.26 25.96
CA VAL A 160 -1.23 2.15 25.02
C VAL A 160 -0.58 3.52 24.89
N LYS A 161 0.75 3.60 25.05
CA LYS A 161 1.49 4.87 25.01
C LYS A 161 1.24 5.56 23.67
N GLY A 162 0.90 6.86 23.71
CA GLY A 162 0.65 7.67 22.52
C GLY A 162 -0.75 7.55 21.93
N LEU A 163 -1.61 6.65 22.45
CA LEU A 163 -2.98 6.48 21.98
C LEU A 163 -3.99 6.99 23.00
N THR A 164 -5.02 7.68 22.51
CA THR A 164 -6.25 7.90 23.27
C THR A 164 -7.03 6.58 23.39
N LYS A 165 -7.97 6.51 24.35
CA LYS A 165 -8.86 5.34 24.48
C LYS A 165 -9.62 5.05 23.17
N ALA A 166 -10.15 6.09 22.52
CA ALA A 166 -10.86 5.97 21.25
C ALA A 166 -10.00 5.37 20.13
N GLN A 167 -8.74 5.84 20.00
CA GLN A 167 -7.80 5.30 19.01
C GLN A 167 -7.43 3.85 19.33
N ARG A 168 -7.19 3.52 20.60
CA ARG A 168 -6.90 2.15 21.04
C ARG A 168 -8.07 1.21 20.75
N ASP A 169 -9.30 1.60 21.12
CA ASP A 169 -10.49 0.77 20.90
C ASP A 169 -10.74 0.55 19.39
N TRP A 170 -10.52 1.57 18.57
CA TRP A 170 -10.63 1.43 17.11
C TRP A 170 -9.53 0.55 16.52
N TRP A 171 -8.28 0.66 17.00
CA TRP A 171 -7.21 -0.27 16.64
C TRP A 171 -7.61 -1.70 16.99
N GLU A 172 -8.04 -1.93 18.24
CA GLU A 172 -8.44 -3.24 18.71
C GLU A 172 -9.56 -3.83 17.82
N LYS A 173 -10.54 -3.03 17.39
CA LYS A 173 -11.54 -3.43 16.39
C LYS A 173 -10.90 -3.82 15.05
N LEU A 174 -9.98 -3.02 14.52
CA LEU A 174 -9.29 -3.32 13.26
C LEU A 174 -8.57 -4.67 13.30
N ASP A 175 -7.80 -4.88 14.36
CA ASP A 175 -7.05 -6.12 14.59
C ASP A 175 -8.01 -7.29 14.84
N ALA A 176 -9.09 -7.11 15.61
CA ALA A 176 -10.10 -8.13 15.90
C ALA A 176 -10.84 -8.61 14.65
N GLU A 177 -11.26 -7.68 13.79
CA GLU A 177 -12.27 -7.96 12.78
C GLU A 177 -11.69 -8.02 11.36
N TYR A 178 -10.85 -7.06 10.98
CA TYR A 178 -10.47 -6.85 9.58
C TYR A 178 -9.14 -7.51 9.21
N VAL A 179 -8.13 -7.45 10.08
CA VAL A 179 -6.82 -8.10 9.85
C VAL A 179 -6.94 -9.63 9.65
N PRO A 180 -7.63 -10.41 10.52
CA PRO A 180 -7.76 -11.85 10.31
C PRO A 180 -8.54 -12.17 9.04
N ARG A 181 -9.56 -11.37 8.70
CA ARG A 181 -10.29 -11.50 7.43
C ARG A 181 -9.37 -11.28 6.23
N PHE A 182 -8.53 -10.25 6.27
CA PHE A 182 -7.53 -10.00 5.24
C PHE A 182 -6.55 -11.17 5.10
N TYR A 183 -5.99 -11.67 6.20
CA TYR A 183 -5.10 -12.84 6.17
C TYR A 183 -5.77 -14.10 5.64
N GLN A 184 -7.04 -14.35 5.99
CA GLN A 184 -7.80 -15.48 5.45
C GLN A 184 -7.97 -15.40 3.94
N ILE A 185 -8.32 -14.22 3.40
CA ILE A 185 -8.45 -14.02 1.94
C ILE A 185 -7.12 -14.33 1.26
N ARG A 186 -6.02 -13.74 1.74
CA ARG A 186 -4.69 -13.93 1.16
C ARG A 186 -4.19 -15.37 1.26
N ARG A 187 -4.48 -16.06 2.36
CA ARG A 187 -4.21 -17.50 2.52
C ARG A 187 -4.98 -18.32 1.49
N GLN A 188 -6.29 -18.10 1.35
CA GLN A 188 -7.12 -18.83 0.39
C GLN A 188 -6.63 -18.63 -1.05
N GLU A 189 -6.27 -17.39 -1.41
CA GLU A 189 -5.68 -17.08 -2.71
C GLU A 189 -4.34 -17.79 -2.93
N SER A 190 -3.47 -17.78 -1.91
CA SER A 190 -2.17 -18.47 -1.96
C SER A 190 -2.33 -19.98 -2.08
N ASP A 191 -3.29 -20.57 -1.38
CA ASP A 191 -3.59 -22.01 -1.43
C ASP A 191 -4.18 -22.38 -2.79
N ALA A 192 -5.12 -21.57 -3.33
CA ALA A 192 -5.71 -21.79 -4.65
C ALA A 192 -4.69 -21.69 -5.81
N ARG A 193 -3.63 -20.91 -5.61
CA ARG A 193 -2.52 -20.76 -6.58
C ARG A 193 -1.46 -21.87 -6.46
N ARG A 194 -1.49 -22.67 -5.38
CA ARG A 194 -0.51 -23.73 -5.15
C ARG A 194 -0.66 -24.83 -6.19
N GLY A 195 0.44 -25.18 -6.86
CA GLY A 195 0.46 -26.23 -7.88
C GLY A 195 0.02 -25.79 -9.28
N LEU A 196 -0.49 -24.57 -9.45
CA LEU A 196 -0.79 -24.03 -10.78
C LEU A 196 0.48 -23.83 -11.60
N THR A 197 0.40 -24.19 -12.89
CA THR A 197 1.40 -23.87 -13.91
C THR A 197 1.47 -22.35 -14.15
N PRO A 198 2.55 -21.81 -14.75
CA PRO A 198 2.64 -20.38 -15.08
C PRO A 198 1.45 -19.86 -15.90
N ALA A 199 1.00 -20.60 -16.91
CA ALA A 199 -0.13 -20.21 -17.77
C ALA A 199 -1.47 -20.21 -17.00
N GLU A 200 -1.69 -21.18 -16.10
CA GLU A 200 -2.88 -21.19 -15.25
C GLU A 200 -2.88 -20.04 -14.24
N ARG A 201 -1.71 -19.67 -13.70
CA ARG A 201 -1.59 -18.49 -12.82
C ARG A 201 -1.88 -17.21 -13.57
N GLU A 202 -1.35 -17.06 -14.78
CA GLU A 202 -1.65 -15.90 -15.64
C GLU A 202 -3.15 -15.80 -15.94
N LYS A 203 -3.81 -16.93 -16.23
CA LYS A 203 -5.26 -16.96 -16.44
C LYS A 203 -6.04 -16.62 -15.16
N ALA A 204 -5.62 -17.13 -14.01
CA ALA A 204 -6.24 -16.83 -12.72
C ALA A 204 -6.08 -15.33 -12.36
N ASP A 205 -4.92 -14.79 -12.68
CA ASP A 205 -4.58 -13.38 -12.60
C ASP A 205 -5.52 -12.53 -13.47
N GLU A 206 -5.73 -12.87 -14.74
CA GLU A 206 -6.60 -12.08 -15.64
C GLU A 206 -8.03 -11.88 -15.13
N ILE A 207 -8.57 -12.86 -14.40
CA ILE A 207 -9.95 -12.87 -13.87
C ILE A 207 -10.05 -12.38 -12.42
N GLU A 208 -8.96 -11.87 -11.86
CA GLU A 208 -8.95 -11.32 -10.52
C GLU A 208 -9.88 -10.10 -10.41
N ASP A 209 -10.67 -10.07 -9.34
CA ASP A 209 -11.67 -9.03 -9.06
C ASP A 209 -11.21 -8.12 -7.91
N VAL A 210 -12.04 -7.19 -7.44
CA VAL A 210 -11.78 -6.36 -6.26
C VAL A 210 -11.56 -7.26 -5.01
N LEU A 211 -10.79 -6.79 -4.03
CA LEU A 211 -10.54 -7.54 -2.79
C LEU A 211 -11.86 -7.73 -2.00
N PRO A 212 -12.30 -8.96 -1.68
CA PRO A 212 -13.58 -9.23 -1.03
C PRO A 212 -13.51 -9.06 0.50
N LEU A 213 -13.04 -7.90 0.97
CA LEU A 213 -12.86 -7.58 2.39
C LEU A 213 -14.19 -7.45 3.13
N PHE A 214 -15.21 -6.89 2.49
CA PHE A 214 -16.54 -6.64 3.05
C PHE A 214 -17.61 -7.55 2.41
N PRO A 215 -18.71 -7.84 3.12
CA PRO A 215 -18.91 -7.55 4.54
C PRO A 215 -18.02 -8.44 5.42
N LEU A 216 -17.84 -8.05 6.67
CA LEU A 216 -17.31 -8.98 7.67
C LEU A 216 -18.31 -10.12 7.83
N ALA A 217 -17.83 -11.36 7.89
CA ALA A 217 -18.70 -12.50 8.12
C ALA A 217 -19.38 -12.32 9.49
N GLY A 218 -20.67 -11.99 9.47
CA GLY A 218 -21.48 -11.92 10.69
C GLY A 218 -21.68 -13.32 11.30
N ALA A 219 -22.21 -13.37 12.52
CA ALA A 219 -22.51 -14.61 13.25
C ALA A 219 -23.41 -15.61 12.48
N THR A 220 -24.14 -15.14 11.46
CA THR A 220 -25.08 -15.95 10.67
C THR A 220 -24.43 -16.67 9.48
N GLY A 221 -23.17 -16.36 9.13
CA GLY A 221 -22.45 -17.01 8.03
C GLY A 221 -22.94 -16.65 6.61
N LEU A 222 -22.02 -16.76 5.65
CA LEU A 222 -22.25 -16.76 4.19
C LEU A 222 -22.87 -15.49 3.55
N THR A 223 -22.62 -14.30 4.07
CA THR A 223 -22.92 -13.10 3.28
C THR A 223 -21.96 -12.98 2.11
N ALA A 224 -22.50 -12.87 0.88
CA ALA A 224 -21.68 -12.67 -0.32
C ALA A 224 -20.89 -11.36 -0.21
N PRO A 225 -19.63 -11.33 -0.72
CA PRO A 225 -18.82 -10.11 -0.76
C PRO A 225 -19.54 -8.93 -1.43
N VAL A 226 -19.14 -7.72 -1.07
CA VAL A 226 -19.62 -6.49 -1.71
C VAL A 226 -19.24 -6.50 -3.18
N ARG A 227 -20.21 -6.18 -4.03
CA ARG A 227 -20.02 -5.95 -5.46
C ARG A 227 -20.23 -4.48 -5.76
N PHE A 228 -19.29 -3.84 -6.45
CA PHE A 228 -19.39 -2.44 -6.86
C PHE A 228 -20.20 -2.31 -8.15
N VAL A 229 -21.48 -2.66 -8.07
CA VAL A 229 -22.43 -2.67 -9.20
C VAL A 229 -23.68 -1.90 -8.82
N ASN A 230 -24.41 -1.39 -9.80
CA ASN A 230 -25.71 -0.75 -9.60
C ASN A 230 -26.83 -1.78 -9.33
N ASP A 231 -28.07 -1.32 -9.15
CA ASP A 231 -29.21 -2.20 -8.84
C ASP A 231 -29.53 -3.22 -9.97
N ALA A 232 -29.04 -3.00 -11.19
CA ALA A 232 -29.14 -3.95 -12.30
C ALA A 232 -28.00 -5.00 -12.29
N GLY A 233 -27.09 -4.94 -11.32
CA GLY A 233 -25.95 -5.84 -11.19
C GLY A 233 -24.82 -5.56 -12.18
N VAL A 234 -24.80 -4.37 -12.80
CA VAL A 234 -23.80 -3.92 -13.77
C VAL A 234 -22.88 -2.88 -13.14
N TYR A 235 -21.58 -2.93 -13.47
CA TYR A 235 -20.64 -1.90 -13.04
C TYR A 235 -21.03 -0.54 -13.64
N GLN A 236 -21.21 0.46 -12.78
CA GLN A 236 -21.48 1.83 -13.18
C GLN A 236 -20.61 2.79 -12.36
N PRO A 237 -19.73 3.58 -12.99
CA PRO A 237 -18.90 4.57 -12.31
C PRO A 237 -19.71 5.47 -11.36
N GLY A 238 -19.26 5.63 -10.13
CA GLY A 238 -19.91 6.50 -9.16
C GLY A 238 -21.14 5.90 -8.47
N THR A 239 -21.59 4.70 -8.86
CA THR A 239 -22.85 4.12 -8.39
C THR A 239 -22.63 2.75 -7.77
N ILE A 240 -23.23 2.54 -6.60
CA ILE A 240 -23.34 1.25 -5.94
C ILE A 240 -24.80 0.99 -5.57
N ALA A 241 -25.27 -0.24 -5.80
CA ALA A 241 -26.61 -0.68 -5.45
C ALA A 241 -26.87 -0.45 -3.96
N ALA A 242 -28.10 -0.10 -3.60
CA ALA A 242 -28.43 0.17 -2.19
C ALA A 242 -28.18 -1.06 -1.30
N SER A 243 -28.47 -2.26 -1.82
CA SER A 243 -28.22 -3.54 -1.14
C SER A 243 -26.73 -3.85 -0.96
N GLU A 244 -25.88 -3.44 -1.89
CA GLU A 244 -24.43 -3.61 -1.81
C GLU A 244 -23.81 -2.55 -0.88
N LYS A 245 -24.28 -1.30 -0.95
CA LYS A 245 -23.86 -0.22 -0.04
C LYS A 245 -24.17 -0.53 1.41
N ALA A 246 -25.31 -1.17 1.69
CA ALA A 246 -25.72 -1.56 3.04
C ALA A 246 -24.80 -2.60 3.70
N LYS A 247 -23.99 -3.33 2.92
CA LYS A 247 -22.99 -4.28 3.42
C LYS A 247 -21.68 -3.60 3.85
N LEU A 248 -21.45 -2.36 3.42
CA LEU A 248 -20.24 -1.61 3.76
C LEU A 248 -20.38 -1.01 5.17
N PRO A 249 -19.34 -1.14 6.02
CA PRO A 249 -19.33 -0.40 7.27
C PRO A 249 -19.17 1.11 6.99
N LEU A 250 -19.70 1.96 7.88
CA LEU A 250 -19.64 3.42 7.71
C LEU A 250 -18.20 3.95 7.66
N ASP A 251 -17.24 3.24 8.26
CA ASP A 251 -15.82 3.56 8.29
C ASP A 251 -15.00 2.83 7.20
N ALA A 252 -15.64 2.27 6.15
CA ALA A 252 -14.97 1.44 5.14
C ALA A 252 -13.72 2.09 4.52
N ILE A 253 -13.78 3.37 4.13
CA ILE A 253 -12.64 4.09 3.56
C ILE A 253 -11.49 4.18 4.58
N ALA A 254 -11.79 4.57 5.82
CA ALA A 254 -10.80 4.70 6.89
C ALA A 254 -10.14 3.35 7.24
N VAL A 255 -10.93 2.27 7.27
CA VAL A 255 -10.44 0.89 7.47
C VAL A 255 -9.46 0.52 6.36
N VAL A 256 -9.84 0.69 5.09
CA VAL A 256 -8.98 0.32 3.95
C VAL A 256 -7.73 1.20 3.88
N GLN A 257 -7.83 2.49 4.19
CA GLN A 257 -6.65 3.36 4.32
C GLN A 257 -5.70 2.87 5.42
N GLN A 258 -6.20 2.52 6.61
CA GLN A 258 -5.35 2.00 7.69
C GLN A 258 -4.69 0.68 7.30
N LEU A 259 -5.43 -0.25 6.69
CA LEU A 259 -4.88 -1.49 6.17
C LEU A 259 -3.82 -1.23 5.09
N LEU A 260 -4.00 -0.23 4.21
CA LEU A 260 -2.97 0.15 3.23
C LEU A 260 -1.73 0.76 3.87
N LEU A 261 -1.86 1.44 5.01
CA LEU A 261 -0.69 1.89 5.78
C LEU A 261 0.00 0.71 6.48
N TRP A 262 -0.71 -0.40 6.77
CA TRP A 262 -0.13 -1.66 7.24
C TRP A 262 0.43 -2.55 6.12
N PHE A 263 -0.15 -2.47 4.92
CA PHE A 263 0.21 -3.28 3.75
C PHE A 263 0.29 -2.42 2.47
N PRO A 264 1.22 -1.44 2.40
CA PRO A 264 1.30 -0.43 1.34
C PRO A 264 1.73 -0.99 -0.01
N GLY A 265 2.31 -2.20 -0.01
CA GLY A 265 2.58 -2.96 -1.22
C GLY A 265 1.36 -3.66 -1.81
N GLU A 266 0.23 -3.74 -1.08
CA GLU A 266 -0.89 -4.56 -1.53
C GLU A 266 -1.80 -3.83 -2.54
N THR A 267 -1.61 -4.14 -3.81
CA THR A 267 -2.28 -3.48 -4.95
C THR A 267 -3.78 -3.74 -4.96
N ARG A 268 -4.23 -4.94 -4.60
CA ARG A 268 -5.66 -5.30 -4.66
C ARG A 268 -6.48 -4.62 -3.56
N LEU A 269 -5.86 -4.35 -2.42
CA LEU A 269 -6.42 -3.50 -1.36
C LEU A 269 -6.49 -2.03 -1.80
N TYR A 270 -5.50 -1.56 -2.56
CA TYR A 270 -5.52 -0.20 -3.11
C TYR A 270 -6.59 -0.04 -4.19
N TRP A 271 -6.80 -1.07 -5.02
CA TRP A 271 -7.95 -1.14 -5.91
C TRP A 271 -9.28 -1.06 -5.14
N LEU A 272 -9.47 -1.83 -4.06
CA LEU A 272 -10.67 -1.71 -3.22
C LEU A 272 -10.89 -0.26 -2.74
N LEU A 273 -9.83 0.47 -2.36
CA LEU A 273 -9.94 1.88 -1.97
C LEU A 273 -10.46 2.75 -3.13
N ALA A 274 -10.02 2.51 -4.37
CA ALA A 274 -10.52 3.23 -5.53
C ALA A 274 -12.02 3.04 -5.72
N GLU A 275 -12.52 1.81 -5.58
CA GLU A 275 -13.94 1.51 -5.73
C GLU A 275 -14.78 2.14 -4.61
N LEU A 276 -14.24 2.22 -3.40
CA LEU A 276 -14.88 2.94 -2.29
C LEU A 276 -14.96 4.45 -2.54
N TYR A 277 -13.89 5.07 -3.04
CA TYR A 277 -13.93 6.50 -3.42
C TYR A 277 -14.92 6.75 -4.55
N ALA A 278 -14.95 5.89 -5.57
CA ALA A 278 -15.93 5.98 -6.63
C ALA A 278 -17.35 5.88 -6.08
N ALA A 279 -17.64 4.91 -5.20
CA ALA A 279 -18.95 4.74 -4.56
C ALA A 279 -19.36 5.91 -3.64
N ASP A 280 -18.41 6.70 -3.17
CA ASP A 280 -18.62 7.95 -2.41
C ASP A 280 -18.68 9.20 -3.29
N GLY A 281 -18.55 9.04 -4.61
CA GLY A 281 -18.61 10.12 -5.60
C GLY A 281 -17.26 10.79 -5.91
N ASP A 282 -16.17 10.41 -5.24
CA ASP A 282 -14.83 10.89 -5.56
C ASP A 282 -14.19 10.08 -6.70
N VAL A 283 -14.75 10.27 -7.90
CA VAL A 283 -14.32 9.59 -9.12
C VAL A 283 -12.88 9.95 -9.50
N LYS A 284 -12.42 11.17 -9.19
CA LYS A 284 -11.07 11.63 -9.56
C LYS A 284 -9.99 10.91 -8.77
N SER A 285 -10.16 10.79 -7.45
CA SER A 285 -9.24 10.01 -6.61
C SER A 285 -9.26 8.53 -7.01
N ALA A 286 -10.43 7.97 -7.32
CA ALA A 286 -10.55 6.60 -7.81
C ALA A 286 -9.74 6.36 -9.10
N VAL A 287 -9.85 7.25 -10.09
CA VAL A 287 -9.06 7.17 -11.34
C VAL A 287 -7.56 7.23 -11.06
N ALA A 288 -7.13 8.16 -10.20
CA ALA A 288 -5.71 8.31 -9.86
C ALA A 288 -5.13 7.02 -9.24
N ILE A 289 -5.90 6.34 -8.39
CA ILE A 289 -5.51 5.06 -7.80
C ILE A 289 -5.44 3.95 -8.86
N LEU A 290 -6.46 3.79 -9.70
CA LEU A 290 -6.47 2.72 -10.72
C LEU A 290 -5.39 2.91 -11.78
N ASP A 291 -5.02 4.15 -12.08
CA ASP A 291 -3.85 4.47 -12.90
C ASP A 291 -2.55 4.00 -12.25
N GLU A 292 -2.36 4.29 -10.96
CA GLU A 292 -1.18 3.83 -10.23
C GLU A 292 -1.14 2.29 -10.14
N CYS A 293 -2.27 1.63 -9.90
CA CYS A 293 -2.37 0.17 -9.93
C CYS A 293 -1.94 -0.39 -11.29
N THR A 294 -2.46 0.16 -12.38
CA THR A 294 -2.18 -0.32 -13.75
C THR A 294 -0.70 -0.15 -14.12
N TRP A 295 -0.16 1.05 -13.91
CA TRP A 295 1.15 1.43 -14.44
C TRP A 295 2.27 1.34 -13.41
N GLY A 296 2.06 1.87 -12.21
CA GLY A 296 3.06 1.92 -11.15
C GLY A 296 3.25 0.58 -10.46
N ARG A 297 2.19 -0.23 -10.38
CA ARG A 297 2.17 -1.53 -9.67
C ARG A 297 2.03 -2.74 -10.60
N GLN A 298 2.12 -2.52 -11.92
CA GLN A 298 2.10 -3.56 -12.95
C GLN A 298 0.85 -4.47 -12.92
N TYR A 299 -0.30 -3.94 -12.50
CA TYR A 299 -1.58 -4.68 -12.43
C TYR A 299 -2.42 -4.55 -13.72
N GLY A 300 -1.82 -4.17 -14.84
CA GLY A 300 -2.52 -3.89 -16.10
C GLY A 300 -3.03 -5.12 -16.87
N ASN A 301 -2.72 -6.35 -16.44
CA ASN A 301 -3.24 -7.57 -17.04
C ASN A 301 -4.58 -8.05 -16.42
N ARG A 302 -5.10 -7.33 -15.42
CA ARG A 302 -6.37 -7.65 -14.75
C ARG A 302 -7.55 -7.09 -15.54
N LYS A 303 -8.36 -7.96 -16.16
CA LYS A 303 -9.42 -7.53 -17.09
C LYS A 303 -10.47 -6.66 -16.41
N VAL A 304 -10.90 -7.05 -15.21
CA VAL A 304 -11.91 -6.32 -14.43
C VAL A 304 -11.38 -4.93 -14.02
N LEU A 305 -10.14 -4.85 -13.53
CA LEU A 305 -9.49 -3.58 -13.17
C LEU A 305 -9.41 -2.63 -14.37
N VAL A 306 -8.96 -3.12 -15.52
CA VAL A 306 -8.82 -2.31 -16.74
C VAL A 306 -10.18 -1.80 -17.22
N ALA A 307 -11.22 -2.63 -17.15
CA ALA A 307 -12.58 -2.24 -17.51
C ALA A 307 -13.12 -1.15 -16.57
N HIS A 308 -13.00 -1.33 -15.25
CA HIS A 308 -13.44 -0.35 -14.25
C HIS A 308 -12.69 0.97 -14.40
N ARG A 309 -11.37 0.90 -14.58
CA ARG A 309 -10.51 2.06 -14.82
C ARG A 309 -10.95 2.85 -16.06
N GLN A 310 -11.23 2.18 -17.17
CA GLN A 310 -11.69 2.86 -18.39
C GLN A 310 -13.04 3.53 -18.17
N ALA A 311 -13.98 2.85 -17.50
CA ALA A 311 -15.29 3.41 -17.20
C ALA A 311 -15.20 4.64 -16.28
N LEU A 312 -14.39 4.57 -15.21
CA LEU A 312 -14.16 5.68 -14.28
C LEU A 312 -13.46 6.88 -14.96
N ARG A 313 -12.50 6.64 -15.86
CA ARG A 313 -11.87 7.70 -16.65
C ARG A 313 -12.88 8.43 -17.53
N THR A 314 -13.68 7.69 -18.28
CA THR A 314 -14.76 8.28 -19.09
C THR A 314 -15.72 9.10 -18.24
N ALA A 315 -16.07 8.63 -17.04
CA ALA A 315 -16.92 9.36 -16.11
C ALA A 315 -16.24 10.64 -15.57
N ALA A 316 -14.95 10.56 -15.23
CA ALA A 316 -14.18 11.71 -14.76
C ALA A 316 -14.03 12.80 -15.84
N ASP A 317 -13.79 12.40 -17.09
CA ASP A 317 -13.66 13.31 -18.23
C ASP A 317 -15.00 14.01 -18.56
N ALA A 318 -16.13 13.39 -18.20
CA ALA A 318 -17.46 13.96 -18.36
C ALA A 318 -17.87 14.91 -17.22
N LEU A 319 -17.13 14.96 -16.11
CA LEU A 319 -17.42 15.91 -15.03
C LEU A 319 -17.15 17.34 -15.51
N PRO A 320 -18.00 18.31 -15.16
CA PRO A 320 -17.72 19.70 -15.46
C PRO A 320 -16.37 20.09 -14.84
N PRO A 321 -15.55 20.91 -15.54
CA PRO A 321 -14.35 21.45 -14.93
C PRO A 321 -14.75 22.14 -13.63
N VAL A 322 -14.05 21.81 -12.55
CA VAL A 322 -14.20 22.54 -11.29
C VAL A 322 -13.77 23.96 -11.62
N THR A 323 -14.72 24.88 -11.68
CA THR A 323 -14.42 26.30 -11.78
C THR A 323 -13.57 26.63 -10.58
N ALA A 324 -12.28 26.84 -10.81
CA ALA A 324 -11.40 27.37 -9.79
C ALA A 324 -12.04 28.67 -9.29
N PRO A 325 -11.97 28.99 -7.99
CA PRO A 325 -12.56 30.23 -7.44
C PRO A 325 -12.02 31.54 -8.03
N GLU A 326 -11.18 31.49 -9.08
CA GLU A 326 -10.77 32.61 -9.92
C GLU A 326 -11.88 32.99 -10.91
N ASP A 327 -12.92 33.62 -10.38
CA ASP A 327 -13.66 34.73 -11.00
C ASP A 327 -14.53 35.45 -9.96
N THR A 328 -14.25 35.28 -8.66
CA THR A 328 -14.62 36.30 -7.69
C THR A 328 -13.64 37.44 -7.92
N PRO A 329 -14.07 38.62 -8.39
CA PRO A 329 -13.18 39.77 -8.53
C PRO A 329 -12.46 39.92 -7.19
N LEU A 330 -11.14 39.84 -7.21
CA LEU A 330 -10.32 40.16 -6.05
C LEU A 330 -10.79 41.54 -5.57
N GLY A 331 -11.55 41.56 -4.47
CA GLY A 331 -11.88 42.80 -3.77
C GLY A 331 -10.55 43.53 -3.54
N GLN A 332 -10.55 44.82 -3.86
CA GLN A 332 -9.36 45.67 -3.94
C GLN A 332 -8.30 45.30 -2.88
N PRO A 333 -7.04 45.10 -3.29
CA PRO A 333 -5.97 44.73 -2.38
C PRO A 333 -5.82 45.79 -1.29
N GLY A 334 -6.08 45.39 -0.05
CA GLY A 334 -5.58 46.11 1.11
C GLY A 334 -4.06 46.15 1.05
N GLU A 335 -3.50 47.36 1.05
CA GLU A 335 -2.09 47.67 0.97
C GLU A 335 -1.21 46.89 1.97
N THR A 336 0.01 46.59 1.52
CA THR A 336 1.20 46.15 2.28
C THR A 336 1.30 44.67 2.69
N THR A 337 1.66 43.81 1.73
CA THR A 337 2.55 42.67 2.04
C THR A 337 3.74 42.73 1.08
N PRO A 338 4.99 42.83 1.57
CA PRO A 338 6.17 42.90 0.71
C PRO A 338 6.33 41.62 -0.10
N ALA A 339 6.53 41.78 -1.41
CA ALA A 339 6.67 40.70 -2.37
C ALA A 339 7.88 39.80 -2.01
N VAL A 340 7.61 38.52 -1.78
CA VAL A 340 8.65 37.49 -1.71
C VAL A 340 9.17 37.26 -3.14
N PRO A 341 10.49 37.34 -3.39
CA PRO A 341 11.06 37.08 -4.70
C PRO A 341 10.76 35.65 -5.14
N ILE A 342 10.03 35.49 -6.25
CA ILE A 342 9.79 34.20 -6.87
C ILE A 342 11.11 33.75 -7.51
N GLU A 343 11.81 32.80 -6.88
CA GLU A 343 12.96 32.13 -7.48
C GLU A 343 12.50 31.38 -8.74
N LYS A 344 13.09 31.73 -9.89
CA LYS A 344 12.84 31.02 -11.16
C LYS A 344 13.29 29.56 -11.01
N PRO A 345 12.49 28.56 -11.42
CA PRO A 345 12.90 27.16 -11.37
C PRO A 345 14.17 26.96 -12.21
N ALA A 346 15.19 26.35 -11.60
CA ALA A 346 16.54 26.21 -12.14
C ALA A 346 16.68 25.22 -13.32
N ILE A 347 15.57 24.69 -13.86
CA ILE A 347 15.60 23.69 -14.93
C ILE A 347 14.83 24.24 -16.13
N SER A 348 15.57 24.75 -17.11
CA SER A 348 15.00 25.20 -18.39
C SER A 348 14.62 23.99 -19.26
N LEU A 349 13.56 24.14 -20.07
CA LEU A 349 13.18 23.17 -21.11
C LEU A 349 14.34 22.85 -22.07
N GLU A 350 15.26 23.78 -22.29
CA GLU A 350 16.48 23.57 -23.08
C GLU A 350 17.41 22.51 -22.46
N THR A 351 17.52 22.50 -21.12
CA THR A 351 18.33 21.51 -20.39
C THR A 351 17.77 20.10 -20.59
N ILE A 352 16.44 19.96 -20.62
CA ILE A 352 15.75 18.69 -20.87
C ILE A 352 16.00 18.24 -22.31
N GLY A 353 15.88 19.14 -23.29
CA GLY A 353 16.15 18.84 -24.70
C GLY A 353 17.58 18.36 -24.97
N LEU A 354 18.58 18.98 -24.32
CA LEU A 354 19.99 18.60 -24.43
C LEU A 354 20.22 17.16 -23.93
N TYR A 355 19.62 16.80 -22.79
CA TYR A 355 19.77 15.47 -22.19
C TYR A 355 19.23 14.37 -23.11
N PHE A 356 18.02 14.54 -23.65
CA PHE A 356 17.44 13.56 -24.58
C PHE A 356 18.21 13.46 -25.90
N GLY A 357 18.79 14.57 -26.38
CA GLY A 357 19.68 14.57 -27.55
C GLY A 357 20.91 13.69 -27.34
N VAL A 358 21.60 13.83 -26.21
CA VAL A 358 22.80 13.03 -25.89
C VAL A 358 22.46 11.54 -25.76
N VAL A 359 21.38 11.19 -25.07
CA VAL A 359 20.95 9.79 -24.91
C VAL A 359 20.60 9.16 -26.26
N GLY A 360 19.92 9.90 -27.14
CA GLY A 360 19.60 9.45 -28.50
C GLY A 360 20.85 9.14 -29.33
N VAL A 361 21.87 10.01 -29.27
CA VAL A 361 23.14 9.80 -29.99
C VAL A 361 23.87 8.55 -29.48
N VAL A 362 23.93 8.34 -28.16
CA VAL A 362 24.57 7.16 -27.57
C VAL A 362 23.87 5.86 -28.00
N ALA A 363 22.54 5.86 -28.02
CA ALA A 363 21.75 4.70 -28.47
C ALA A 363 22.01 4.37 -29.94
N VAL A 364 22.06 5.38 -30.82
CA VAL A 364 22.39 5.20 -32.24
C VAL A 364 23.81 4.67 -32.43
N LEU A 365 24.79 5.19 -31.71
CA LEU A 365 26.18 4.71 -31.76
C LEU A 365 26.30 3.25 -31.28
N ALA A 366 25.57 2.86 -30.23
CA ALA A 366 25.53 1.48 -29.76
C ALA A 366 24.93 0.53 -30.81
N LEU A 367 23.85 0.95 -31.47
CA LEU A 367 23.20 0.19 -32.55
C LEU A 367 24.14 0.01 -33.74
N LEU A 368 24.79 1.10 -34.20
CA LEU A 368 25.76 1.07 -35.29
C LEU A 368 26.94 0.15 -34.96
N ARG A 369 27.47 0.21 -33.73
CA ARG A 369 28.54 -0.68 -33.28
C ARG A 369 28.13 -2.16 -33.32
N THR A 370 26.88 -2.46 -33.02
CA THR A 370 26.35 -3.84 -33.07
C THR A 370 26.21 -4.31 -34.51
N LEU A 371 25.77 -3.45 -35.42
CA LEU A 371 25.67 -3.75 -36.85
C LEU A 371 27.05 -3.97 -37.50
N PHE A 372 28.04 -3.13 -37.18
CA PHE A 372 29.40 -3.29 -37.70
C PHE A 372 30.07 -4.57 -37.19
N ARG A 373 29.87 -4.94 -35.92
CA ARG A 373 30.38 -6.23 -35.39
C ARG A 373 29.79 -7.45 -36.10
N ARG A 374 28.54 -7.39 -36.57
CA ARG A 374 27.93 -8.50 -37.32
C ARG A 374 28.50 -8.65 -38.73
N ARG A 375 28.93 -7.55 -39.37
CA ARG A 375 29.52 -7.59 -40.72
C ARG A 375 30.95 -8.13 -40.73
N SER A 376 31.72 -8.00 -39.65
CA SER A 376 33.09 -8.54 -39.59
C SER A 376 33.17 -10.04 -39.24
N ALA A 377 32.04 -10.66 -38.87
CA ALA A 377 31.96 -12.07 -38.49
C ALA A 377 31.32 -12.96 -39.56
N ALA A 378 30.93 -12.38 -40.70
CA ALA A 378 30.50 -13.04 -41.92
C ALA A 378 31.58 -12.80 -42.99
#